data_AF-A0A9X5HCU8-F1
#
_entry.id   AF-A0A9X5HCU8-F1
#
_cell.length_a   1.000
_cell.length_b   1.000
_cell.length_c   1.000
_cell.angle_alpha   90.00
_cell.angle_beta   90.00
_cell.angle_gamma   90.00
#
_symmetry.space_group_name_H-M   'P 1'
#
loop_
_entity.id
_entity.type
_entity.pdbx_description
1 polymer ?
#
loop_
_entity_poly.entity_id
_entity_poly.type
_entity_poly.pdbx_seq_one_letter_code
_entity_poly.pdbx_strand_id
1 'polypeptide(L)'
;DGAASAEPGKGPDPDAPGEVRLAGPVRLAKAAAVHVDAEDAEEDVAAAAQALDAADKGDDDARFVVDGAEDHELLWFATQEIPQLVS
;
A
#
# COMPACT_ATOMS: atom_id res chain seq x y z
N ASP A 1 -12.31 11.98 12.89
CA ASP A 1 -13.50 12.64 12.29
C ASP A 1 -14.45 11.65 11.58
N GLY A 2 -14.32 10.32 11.80
CA GLY A 2 -15.21 9.32 11.18
C GLY A 2 -14.92 9.02 9.70
N ALA A 3 -13.84 9.58 9.13
CA ALA A 3 -13.49 9.39 7.73
C ALA A 3 -12.89 8.00 7.42
N ALA A 4 -12.47 7.27 8.45
CA ALA A 4 -11.85 5.96 8.33
C ALA A 4 -12.38 5.04 9.44
N SER A 5 -12.67 3.78 9.10
CA SER A 5 -13.00 2.72 10.04
C SER A 5 -12.06 1.54 9.83
N ALA A 6 -11.51 1.00 10.92
CA ALA A 6 -10.82 -0.28 10.85
C ALA A 6 -11.84 -1.37 10.51
N GLU A 7 -11.51 -2.21 9.54
CA GLU A 7 -12.26 -3.46 9.34
C GLU A 7 -11.86 -4.45 10.45
N PRO A 8 -12.76 -5.34 10.89
CA PRO A 8 -12.38 -6.42 11.79
C PRO A 8 -11.38 -7.31 11.03
N GLY A 9 -10.08 -7.18 11.34
CA GLY A 9 -9.01 -7.92 10.67
C GLY A 9 -9.15 -9.45 10.79
N LYS A 10 -8.27 -10.18 10.09
CA LYS A 10 -8.24 -11.67 10.05
C LYS A 10 -8.04 -12.37 11.41
N GLY A 11 -7.88 -11.64 12.52
CA GLY A 11 -7.77 -12.18 13.86
C GLY A 11 -7.12 -11.20 14.83
N PRO A 12 -6.88 -11.59 16.09
CA PRO A 12 -6.21 -10.75 17.10
C PRO A 12 -4.68 -10.69 16.92
N ASP A 13 -4.14 -11.19 15.81
CA ASP A 13 -2.71 -11.25 15.54
C ASP A 13 -2.18 -9.83 15.26
N PRO A 14 -1.27 -9.28 16.09
CA PRO A 14 -0.71 -7.96 15.88
C PRO A 14 0.20 -7.87 14.65
N ASP A 15 0.70 -9.02 14.15
CA ASP A 15 1.54 -9.10 12.97
C ASP A 15 0.70 -9.26 11.68
N ALA A 16 -0.62 -9.47 11.81
CA ALA A 16 -1.51 -9.52 10.65
C ALA A 16 -1.71 -8.11 10.05
N PRO A 17 -1.73 -7.99 8.71
CA PRO A 17 -2.02 -6.71 8.04
C PRO A 17 -3.36 -6.13 8.50
N GLY A 18 -3.34 -4.85 8.91
CA GLY A 18 -4.55 -4.11 9.25
C GLY A 18 -5.25 -3.58 8.00
N GLU A 19 -6.58 -3.70 7.93
CA GLU A 19 -7.39 -3.13 6.86
C GLU A 19 -8.17 -1.90 7.37
N VAL A 20 -8.18 -0.82 6.57
CA VAL A 20 -8.91 0.41 6.86
C VAL A 20 -9.79 0.76 5.68
N ARG A 21 -11.09 0.94 5.92
CA ARG A 21 -12.03 1.44 4.93
C ARG A 21 -12.17 2.95 5.05
N LEU A 22 -11.99 3.64 3.93
CA LEU A 22 -12.19 5.08 3.81
C LEU A 22 -13.64 5.37 3.38
N ALA A 23 -14.31 6.25 4.11
CA ALA A 23 -15.70 6.64 3.83
C ALA A 23 -15.83 7.65 2.67
N GLY A 24 -14.70 8.14 2.15
CA GLY A 24 -14.64 9.10 1.05
C GLY A 24 -13.21 9.57 0.78
N PRO A 25 -13.03 10.51 -0.16
CA PRO A 25 -11.71 11.01 -0.54
C PRO A 25 -10.95 11.63 0.64
N VAL A 26 -9.66 11.30 0.76
CA VAL A 26 -8.75 11.94 1.72
C VAL A 26 -8.20 13.20 1.08
N ARG A 27 -8.39 14.35 1.74
CA ARG A 27 -7.81 15.61 1.28
C ARG A 27 -6.29 15.52 1.35
N LEU A 28 -5.61 15.80 0.23
CA LEU A 28 -4.15 15.81 0.16
C LEU A 28 -3.50 16.74 1.21
N ALA A 29 -4.19 17.82 1.60
CA ALA A 29 -3.77 18.72 2.68
C ALA A 29 -3.64 18.05 4.07
N LYS A 30 -4.09 16.80 4.24
CA LYS A 30 -3.87 15.99 5.44
C LYS A 30 -2.56 15.18 5.39
N ALA A 31 -1.94 15.02 4.23
CA ALA A 31 -0.69 14.29 4.08
C ALA A 31 0.50 15.12 4.56
N ALA A 32 1.43 14.50 5.29
CA ALA A 32 2.68 15.14 5.73
C ALA A 32 3.82 14.96 4.72
N ALA A 33 3.75 13.90 3.91
CA ALA A 33 4.67 13.54 2.83
C ALA A 33 3.95 12.52 1.92
N VAL A 34 4.52 12.25 0.75
CA VAL A 34 4.14 11.11 -0.10
C VAL A 34 5.36 10.22 -0.26
N HIS A 35 5.14 8.91 -0.20
CA HIS A 35 6.11 7.90 -0.57
C HIS A 35 5.66 7.27 -1.89
N VAL A 36 6.57 7.08 -2.83
CA VAL A 36 6.27 6.56 -4.16
C VAL A 36 7.28 5.47 -4.50
N ASP A 37 6.81 4.40 -5.12
CA ASP A 37 7.68 3.40 -5.73
C ASP A 37 8.61 4.07 -6.76
N ALA A 38 9.86 3.59 -6.82
CA ALA A 38 10.77 4.00 -7.88
C ALA A 38 10.33 3.38 -9.23
N GLU A 39 10.79 3.95 -10.34
CA GLU A 39 10.42 3.49 -11.69
C GLU A 39 10.79 2.01 -11.93
N ASP A 40 11.89 1.54 -11.34
CA ASP A 40 12.35 0.16 -11.44
C ASP A 40 11.56 -0.85 -10.61
N ALA A 41 10.70 -0.37 -9.70
CA ALA A 41 9.79 -1.22 -8.91
C ALA A 41 8.47 -1.54 -9.63
N GLU A 42 8.16 -0.87 -10.75
CA GLU A 42 6.85 -0.95 -11.41
C GLU A 42 6.44 -2.39 -11.75
N GLU A 43 7.35 -3.18 -12.33
CA GLU A 43 7.05 -4.56 -12.76
C GLU A 43 6.73 -5.47 -11.57
N ASP A 44 7.53 -5.37 -10.49
CA ASP A 44 7.39 -6.22 -9.31
C ASP A 44 6.16 -5.83 -8.49
N VAL A 45 5.89 -4.53 -8.32
CA VAL A 45 4.68 -4.04 -7.64
C VAL A 45 3.42 -4.43 -8.41
N ALA A 46 3.44 -4.37 -9.74
CA ALA A 46 2.33 -4.82 -10.57
C ALA A 46 2.10 -6.33 -10.46
N ALA A 47 3.17 -7.12 -10.39
CA ALA A 47 3.09 -8.57 -10.18
C ALA A 47 2.52 -8.91 -8.80
N ALA A 48 3.00 -8.24 -7.74
CA ALA A 48 2.50 -8.38 -6.38
C ALA A 48 0.99 -8.05 -6.29
N ALA A 49 0.55 -6.95 -6.90
CA ALA A 49 -0.85 -6.56 -6.93
C ALA A 49 -1.76 -7.63 -7.59
N GLN A 50 -1.26 -8.31 -8.62
CA GLN A 50 -1.99 -9.38 -9.30
C GLN A 50 -2.01 -10.69 -8.49
N ALA A 51 -0.94 -10.96 -7.73
CA ALA A 51 -0.79 -12.17 -6.91
C ALA A 51 -1.58 -12.10 -5.59
N LEU A 52 -1.97 -10.90 -5.14
CA LEU A 52 -2.53 -10.66 -3.81
C LEU A 52 -3.71 -11.57 -3.44
N ASP A 53 -4.70 -11.74 -4.33
CA ASP A 53 -5.88 -12.58 -4.05
C ASP A 53 -5.53 -14.07 -3.87
N ALA A 54 -4.52 -14.58 -4.59
CA ALA A 54 -4.05 -15.95 -4.43
C ALA A 54 -3.25 -16.11 -3.12
N ALA A 55 -2.37 -15.15 -2.81
CA ALA A 55 -1.63 -15.11 -1.55
C ALA A 55 -2.58 -15.09 -0.33
N ASP A 56 -3.66 -14.31 -0.42
CA ASP A 56 -4.70 -14.23 0.61
C ASP A 56 -5.47 -15.54 0.83
N LYS A 57 -5.53 -16.39 -0.21
CA LYS A 57 -6.13 -17.74 -0.18
C LYS A 57 -5.14 -18.82 0.24
N GLY A 58 -3.89 -18.45 0.55
CA GLY A 58 -2.87 -19.35 1.09
C GLY A 58 -1.93 -19.95 0.05
N ASP A 59 -1.84 -19.37 -1.15
CA ASP A 59 -0.82 -19.76 -2.13
C ASP A 59 0.54 -19.18 -1.72
N ASP A 60 1.51 -20.04 -1.42
CA ASP A 60 2.82 -19.64 -0.94
C ASP A 60 3.73 -19.07 -2.04
N ASP A 61 3.56 -19.49 -3.30
CA ASP A 61 4.30 -18.90 -4.43
C ASP A 61 3.79 -17.48 -4.68
N ALA A 62 2.47 -17.29 -4.61
CA ALA A 62 1.88 -15.96 -4.69
C ALA A 62 2.31 -15.06 -3.51
N ARG A 63 2.42 -15.62 -2.30
CA ARG A 63 2.94 -14.88 -1.14
C ARG A 63 4.37 -14.42 -1.35
N PHE A 64 5.24 -15.28 -1.89
CA PHE A 64 6.62 -14.89 -2.22
C PHE A 64 6.68 -13.71 -3.20
N VAL A 65 5.79 -13.67 -4.20
CA VAL A 65 5.70 -12.54 -5.15
C VAL A 65 5.22 -11.27 -4.46
N VAL A 66 4.24 -11.36 -3.56
CA VAL A 66 3.74 -10.20 -2.79
C VAL A 66 4.82 -9.65 -1.87
N ASP A 67 5.51 -10.52 -1.12
CA ASP A 67 6.56 -10.14 -0.19
C ASP A 67 7.73 -9.48 -0.94
N GLY A 68 8.06 -9.94 -2.15
CA GLY A 68 9.13 -9.35 -2.97
C GLY A 68 8.93 -7.87 -3.33
N ALA A 69 7.71 -7.32 -3.26
CA ALA A 69 7.50 -5.89 -3.44
C ALA A 69 8.10 -5.04 -2.31
N GLU A 70 8.28 -5.62 -1.11
CA GLU A 70 8.83 -4.90 0.05
C GLU A 70 10.35 -4.65 -0.04
N ASP A 71 11.03 -5.36 -0.94
CA ASP A 71 12.47 -5.18 -1.20
C ASP A 71 12.78 -3.86 -1.94
N HIS A 72 11.76 -3.17 -2.45
CA HIS A 72 11.88 -1.88 -3.12
C HIS A 72 11.82 -0.72 -2.14
N GLU A 73 12.81 0.16 -2.19
CA GLU A 73 12.83 1.38 -1.40
C GLU A 73 11.80 2.39 -1.93
N LEU A 74 11.09 3.05 -1.01
CA LEU A 74 10.15 4.10 -1.38
C LEU A 74 10.82 5.47 -1.44
N LEU A 75 10.68 6.14 -2.58
CA LEU A 75 11.08 7.53 -2.74
C LEU A 75 10.26 8.43 -1.84
N TRP A 76 10.89 9.40 -1.17
CA TRP A 76 10.23 10.32 -0.26
C TRP A 76 10.09 11.71 -0.89
N PHE A 77 8.89 12.28 -0.84
CA PHE A 77 8.60 13.62 -1.34
C PHE A 77 7.89 14.48 -0.29
N ALA A 78 8.38 15.70 -0.10
CA ALA A 78 7.74 16.69 0.75
C ALA A 78 6.43 17.18 0.11
N THR A 79 5.53 17.74 0.92
CA THR A 79 4.22 18.24 0.44
C THR A 79 4.30 19.24 -0.72
N GLN A 80 5.38 20.01 -0.82
CA GLN A 80 5.60 21.01 -1.87
C GLN A 80 5.97 20.38 -3.23
N GLU A 81 6.46 19.15 -3.24
CA GLU A 81 6.94 18.45 -4.44
C GLU A 81 5.82 17.66 -5.12
N ILE A 82 4.76 17.33 -4.38
CA ILE A 82 3.63 16.53 -4.86
C ILE A 82 3.00 17.06 -6.17
N PRO A 83 2.79 18.38 -6.36
CA PRO A 83 2.24 18.88 -7.61
C PRO A 83 3.04 18.50 -8.86
N GLN A 84 4.35 18.26 -8.74
CA GLN A 84 5.21 17.86 -9.86
C GLN A 84 5.10 16.36 -10.18
N LEU A 85 4.60 15.55 -9.25
CA LEU A 85 4.44 14.10 -9.42
C LEU A 85 3.15 13.73 -10.16
N VAL A 86 2.08 14.53 -10.00
CA VAL A 86 0.72 14.19 -10.45
C VAL A 86 0.21 15.03 -11.62
N SER A 87 1.07 15.92 -12.15
CA SER A 87 0.77 16.83 -13.26
C SER A 87 1.03 16.18 -14.61
#